data_AF-V9FK61-F1
#
_entry.id   AF-V9FK61-F1
#
_cell.length_a   1.000
_cell.length_b   1.000
_cell.length_c   1.000
_cell.angle_alpha   90.00
_cell.angle_beta   90.00
_cell.angle_gamma   90.00
#
_symmetry.space_group_name_H-M   'P 1'
#
loop_
_entity.id
_entity.type
_entity.pdbx_description
1 polymer ?
#
loop_
_entity_poly.entity_id
_entity_poly.type
_entity_poly.pdbx_seq_one_letter_code
_entity_poly.pdbx_strand_id
1 'polypeptide(L)'
;MDASRPLLAGDTSDEEELGARSPDCLSRYLSAGNGTSLTNGKTPSNGHSGNGHAPYFASSDGKGDDDLDQDKRILCCRPCSQWPCWKWVFPDRIGDYEDFATSAQMGEIYALRQTAREQFEPTLPEDDDMLQHLWSGLFPTLPYEGRVNVRWRDVGFQNDDPASDLRTSGRLAIRMLLYFSDHLNDEFKRMLRENRFPVCLCALNLLEMLLCHLKLKEPLPLVCPCCGTENAELETSQQPSRSHPELRGFVALMGDASSLASSAFSHQLACAEGGPAEIALAHVFAHSLLVMDAVWKQQLQRDPTTTLMHFREALVETRVRIVAFLSRRRLPLTLAELDVWGYRQRARCRSFRKAA
;
A
#
# COMPACT_ATOMS: atom_id res chain seq x y z
N MET A 1 -29.03 -3.55 17.16
CA MET A 1 -28.95 -2.97 18.52
C MET A 1 -28.36 -4.08 19.38
N ASP A 2 -27.15 -4.03 19.96
CA ASP A 2 -26.21 -2.96 20.30
C ASP A 2 -24.91 -3.06 19.50
N ALA A 3 -24.37 -1.91 19.11
CA ALA A 3 -23.09 -1.79 18.43
C ALA A 3 -22.22 -0.78 19.18
N SER A 4 -21.74 -1.14 20.38
CA SER A 4 -20.69 -0.40 21.12
C SER A 4 -20.30 -1.16 22.40
N ARG A 5 -19.20 -1.91 22.40
CA ARG A 5 -18.45 -2.16 23.65
C ARG A 5 -16.94 -2.08 23.36
N PRO A 6 -16.14 -1.30 24.11
CA PRO A 6 -14.74 -1.05 23.78
C PRO A 6 -13.86 -2.26 24.11
N LEU A 7 -12.93 -2.62 23.22
CA LEU A 7 -11.99 -3.74 23.42
C LEU A 7 -10.81 -3.42 24.36
N LEU A 8 -10.65 -2.17 24.80
CA LEU A 8 -9.54 -1.74 25.68
C LEU A 8 -10.01 -0.57 26.56
N ALA A 9 -10.87 -0.84 27.55
CA ALA A 9 -11.09 0.09 28.66
C ALA A 9 -10.12 -0.29 29.79
N GLY A 10 -9.48 0.70 30.41
CA GLY A 10 -8.61 0.47 31.57
C GLY A 10 -9.45 0.02 32.77
N ASP A 11 -9.12 -1.13 33.33
CA ASP A 11 -9.76 -1.67 34.52
C ASP A 11 -9.24 -0.95 35.77
N THR A 12 -10.10 -0.13 36.37
CA THR A 12 -10.09 0.04 37.81
C THR A 12 -10.85 -1.14 38.40
N SER A 13 -10.09 -2.05 39.03
CA SER A 13 -10.47 -2.97 40.11
C SER A 13 -11.95 -3.32 40.23
N ASP A 14 -12.32 -4.56 39.90
CA ASP A 14 -13.05 -5.47 40.79
C ASP A 14 -12.97 -6.90 40.22
N GLU A 15 -12.45 -7.83 41.02
CA GLU A 15 -12.40 -9.26 40.71
C GLU A 15 -13.80 -9.86 40.83
N GLU A 16 -14.49 -10.10 39.70
CA GLU A 16 -15.49 -11.16 39.48
C GLU A 16 -16.30 -10.90 38.17
N GLU A 17 -15.77 -11.25 37.00
CA GLU A 17 -16.61 -11.56 35.82
C GLU A 17 -15.84 -12.40 34.76
N LEU A 18 -15.37 -13.58 35.15
CA LEU A 18 -14.92 -14.62 34.22
C LEU A 18 -16.13 -15.21 33.49
N GLY A 19 -16.53 -14.67 32.32
CA GLY A 19 -17.55 -15.37 31.52
C GLY A 19 -18.18 -14.72 30.29
N ALA A 20 -17.95 -13.45 29.96
CA ALA A 20 -18.61 -12.82 28.79
C ALA A 20 -17.67 -12.66 27.59
N ARG A 21 -17.63 -13.69 26.72
CA ARG A 21 -16.84 -13.69 25.46
C ARG A 21 -17.36 -12.63 24.47
N SER A 22 -16.46 -11.77 23.98
CA SER A 22 -16.70 -10.90 22.82
C SER A 22 -16.76 -11.76 21.54
N PRO A 23 -17.74 -11.55 20.63
CA PRO A 23 -17.75 -12.25 19.35
C PRO A 23 -16.59 -11.77 18.47
N ASP A 24 -15.82 -12.73 17.96
CA ASP A 24 -14.71 -12.61 17.00
C ASP A 24 -15.05 -11.60 15.88
N CYS A 25 -14.14 -10.65 15.61
CA CYS A 25 -14.38 -9.55 14.67
C CYS A 25 -14.75 -10.07 13.27
N LEU A 26 -14.17 -11.20 12.84
CA LEU A 26 -14.44 -11.81 11.53
C LEU A 26 -15.76 -12.57 11.50
N SER A 27 -16.16 -13.20 12.60
CA SER A 27 -17.42 -13.95 12.69
C SER A 27 -18.66 -13.06 12.43
N ARG A 28 -18.56 -11.76 12.78
CA ARG A 28 -19.62 -10.77 12.52
C ARG A 28 -19.82 -10.49 11.02
N TYR A 29 -18.78 -10.66 10.21
CA TYR A 29 -18.84 -10.37 8.77
C TYR A 29 -19.11 -11.60 7.90
N LEU A 30 -18.70 -12.79 8.34
CA LEU A 30 -18.88 -14.04 7.58
C LEU A 30 -20.32 -14.59 7.63
N SER A 31 -21.15 -14.13 8.56
CA SER A 31 -22.49 -14.68 8.79
C SER A 31 -23.58 -14.20 7.80
N ALA A 32 -23.23 -13.40 6.77
CA ALA A 32 -24.21 -12.79 5.86
C ALA A 32 -24.34 -13.46 4.47
N GLY A 33 -23.67 -14.59 4.22
CA GLY A 33 -23.58 -15.17 2.88
C GLY A 33 -23.91 -16.66 2.80
N ASN A 34 -25.16 -17.05 3.05
CA ASN A 34 -25.66 -18.38 2.67
C ASN A 34 -26.94 -18.22 1.85
N GLY A 35 -26.80 -18.28 0.53
CA GLY A 35 -27.92 -18.17 -0.41
C GLY A 35 -27.52 -18.33 -1.87
N THR A 36 -27.71 -19.56 -2.36
CA THR A 36 -28.01 -19.93 -3.76
C THR A 36 -26.91 -19.93 -4.84
N SER A 37 -26.54 -21.16 -5.19
CA SER A 37 -25.97 -21.69 -6.44
C SER A 37 -26.76 -21.32 -7.71
N LEU A 38 -26.08 -21.24 -8.88
CA LEU A 38 -26.56 -21.54 -10.26
C LEU A 38 -25.39 -21.39 -11.26
N THR A 39 -24.78 -22.48 -11.73
CA THR A 39 -24.91 -23.16 -13.05
C THR A 39 -24.39 -22.44 -14.30
N ASN A 40 -23.46 -23.13 -14.96
CA ASN A 40 -22.85 -22.90 -16.28
C ASN A 40 -23.84 -22.63 -17.45
N GLY A 41 -23.42 -21.77 -18.37
CA GLY A 41 -24.01 -21.60 -19.71
C GLY A 41 -22.93 -21.32 -20.77
N LYS A 42 -22.95 -22.12 -21.84
CA LYS A 42 -22.02 -22.18 -22.97
C LYS A 42 -22.36 -21.20 -24.11
N THR A 43 -21.35 -20.98 -24.98
CA THR A 43 -21.36 -20.71 -26.44
C THR A 43 -21.75 -19.32 -26.98
N PRO A 44 -21.38 -18.94 -28.24
CA PRO A 44 -20.35 -19.46 -29.16
C PRO A 44 -19.48 -18.37 -29.88
N SER A 45 -18.47 -18.87 -30.57
CA SER A 45 -17.56 -18.22 -31.54
C SER A 45 -18.24 -17.70 -32.81
N ASN A 46 -17.70 -16.62 -33.40
CA ASN A 46 -17.74 -16.38 -34.84
C ASN A 46 -16.51 -15.55 -35.28
N GLY A 47 -15.80 -16.00 -36.31
CA GLY A 47 -14.63 -15.32 -36.87
C GLY A 47 -14.92 -14.60 -38.20
N HIS A 48 -14.01 -13.73 -38.63
CA HIS A 48 -13.51 -13.61 -40.03
C HIS A 48 -12.55 -12.43 -40.24
N SER A 49 -11.74 -12.58 -41.30
CA SER A 49 -10.92 -11.60 -42.03
C SER A 49 -9.55 -11.27 -41.43
N GLY A 50 -8.44 -11.29 -42.18
CA GLY A 50 -8.25 -11.32 -43.64
C GLY A 50 -7.21 -10.25 -44.02
N ASN A 51 -6.02 -10.71 -44.42
CA ASN A 51 -4.97 -10.08 -45.24
C ASN A 51 -4.82 -8.54 -45.31
N GLY A 52 -3.57 -8.10 -45.09
CA GLY A 52 -2.77 -7.63 -46.23
C GLY A 52 -2.29 -6.17 -46.21
N HIS A 53 -0.98 -6.06 -46.49
CA HIS A 53 -0.27 -4.96 -47.15
C HIS A 53 0.23 -3.73 -46.36
N ALA A 54 1.56 -3.69 -46.26
CA ALA A 54 2.38 -2.49 -46.14
C ALA A 54 2.34 -1.64 -47.42
N PRO A 55 2.81 -0.37 -47.35
CA PRO A 55 3.85 0.04 -48.28
C PRO A 55 4.97 0.93 -47.66
N TYR A 56 6.13 0.82 -48.29
CA TYR A 56 7.29 1.73 -48.24
C TYR A 56 7.01 3.05 -48.97
N PHE A 57 7.61 4.19 -48.55
CA PHE A 57 8.76 4.87 -49.23
C PHE A 57 9.03 6.31 -48.74
N ALA A 58 10.32 6.67 -48.82
CA ALA A 58 10.95 7.94 -49.21
C ALA A 58 11.19 9.10 -48.21
N SER A 59 12.47 9.50 -48.17
CA SER A 59 13.11 10.63 -47.49
C SER A 59 13.00 11.96 -48.25
N SER A 60 13.16 13.10 -47.56
CA SER A 60 13.74 14.35 -48.11
C SER A 60 14.26 15.29 -47.02
N ASP A 61 15.44 15.88 -47.26
CA ASP A 61 16.17 16.86 -46.44
C ASP A 61 15.58 18.29 -46.45
N GLY A 62 15.94 19.11 -45.45
CA GLY A 62 15.74 20.57 -45.46
C GLY A 62 16.31 21.30 -44.23
N LYS A 63 17.27 22.20 -44.47
CA LYS A 63 18.09 23.04 -43.57
C LYS A 63 17.39 24.37 -43.18
N GLY A 64 17.76 24.99 -42.04
CA GLY A 64 17.50 26.43 -41.76
C GLY A 64 17.71 26.85 -40.30
N ASP A 65 18.41 27.98 -40.10
CA ASP A 65 19.16 28.44 -38.91
C ASP A 65 18.39 29.24 -37.83
N ASP A 66 19.07 29.36 -36.66
CA ASP A 66 19.18 30.47 -35.67
C ASP A 66 17.93 31.21 -35.13
N ASP A 67 17.71 31.20 -33.79
CA ASP A 67 18.22 32.24 -32.88
C ASP A 67 17.86 31.97 -31.38
N LEU A 68 18.61 32.64 -30.51
CA LEU A 68 18.81 32.48 -29.08
C LEU A 68 17.61 32.87 -28.16
N ASP A 69 17.31 32.06 -27.14
CA ASP A 69 17.21 32.61 -25.77
C ASP A 69 17.48 31.55 -24.68
N GLN A 70 18.10 32.02 -23.61
CA GLN A 70 19.00 31.28 -22.73
C GLN A 70 18.41 31.27 -21.32
N ASP A 71 17.65 30.22 -20.98
CA ASP A 71 17.31 29.91 -19.58
C ASP A 71 17.51 28.42 -19.32
N LYS A 72 18.73 28.10 -18.87
CA LYS A 72 19.28 26.74 -18.78
C LYS A 72 19.73 26.50 -17.34
N ARG A 73 19.03 25.60 -16.63
CA ARG A 73 19.57 24.29 -16.17
C ARG A 73 19.00 23.84 -14.82
N ILE A 74 18.28 22.72 -14.86
CA ILE A 74 18.85 21.45 -14.38
C ILE A 74 18.77 20.47 -15.55
N LEU A 75 19.87 20.35 -16.29
CA LEU A 75 20.04 19.35 -17.36
C LEU A 75 20.49 18.04 -16.71
N CYS A 76 19.70 16.99 -16.83
CA CYS A 76 20.19 15.62 -16.66
C CYS A 76 20.36 14.97 -18.04
N CYS A 77 21.62 14.68 -18.37
CA CYS A 77 22.14 13.73 -19.36
C CYS A 77 21.84 13.92 -20.87
N ARG A 78 22.89 14.12 -21.68
CA ARG A 78 22.97 13.73 -23.11
C ARG A 78 24.42 13.43 -23.51
N PRO A 79 24.69 12.54 -24.50
CA PRO A 79 23.90 12.40 -25.73
C PRO A 79 23.47 10.96 -26.11
N CYS A 80 22.16 10.76 -26.27
CA CYS A 80 21.62 9.90 -27.34
C CYS A 80 21.55 10.79 -28.59
N SER A 81 22.54 10.71 -29.47
CA SER A 81 22.77 11.71 -30.53
C SER A 81 22.33 11.32 -31.94
N GLN A 82 21.70 10.17 -32.18
CA GLN A 82 21.37 9.78 -33.56
C GLN A 82 19.98 9.19 -33.81
N TRP A 83 19.12 9.04 -32.78
CA TRP A 83 17.75 8.55 -32.98
C TRP A 83 16.77 9.22 -32.00
N PRO A 84 15.58 9.66 -32.44
CA PRO A 84 14.51 10.04 -31.53
C PRO A 84 14.03 8.77 -30.82
N CYS A 85 14.59 8.46 -29.65
CA CYS A 85 14.00 7.42 -28.81
C CYS A 85 12.72 7.98 -28.18
N TRP A 86 11.75 7.11 -27.91
CA TRP A 86 10.44 7.48 -27.36
C TRP A 86 10.51 8.37 -26.11
N LYS A 87 11.59 8.31 -25.33
CA LYS A 87 11.88 9.21 -24.19
C LYS A 87 12.04 10.69 -24.57
N TRP A 88 12.44 11.00 -25.81
CA TRP A 88 12.53 12.36 -26.35
C TRP A 88 11.21 12.93 -26.84
N VAL A 89 10.32 12.07 -27.32
CA VAL A 89 8.99 12.46 -27.82
C VAL A 89 8.03 12.70 -26.66
N PHE A 90 8.22 12.00 -25.53
CA PHE A 90 7.40 12.13 -24.32
C PHE A 90 8.28 12.18 -23.05
N PRO A 91 8.98 13.31 -22.78
CA PRO A 91 9.90 13.44 -21.63
C PRO A 91 9.24 13.27 -20.25
N ASP A 92 7.90 13.36 -20.19
CA ASP A 92 7.08 13.17 -18.99
C ASP A 92 6.50 11.75 -18.84
N ARG A 93 6.78 10.84 -19.78
CA ARG A 93 6.29 9.46 -19.68
C ARG A 93 7.23 8.64 -18.81
N ILE A 94 6.74 8.27 -17.63
CA ILE A 94 7.46 7.40 -16.68
C ILE A 94 6.86 6.02 -16.82
N GLY A 95 7.60 5.09 -17.42
CA GLY A 95 7.22 3.68 -17.45
C GLY A 95 7.65 2.98 -16.19
N ASP A 96 8.90 3.16 -15.78
CA ASP A 96 9.50 2.50 -14.61
C ASP A 96 10.56 3.38 -13.93
N TYR A 97 11.15 2.88 -12.84
CA TYR A 97 12.20 3.60 -12.11
C TYR A 97 13.46 3.81 -12.94
N GLU A 98 13.82 2.87 -13.83
CA GLU A 98 14.98 2.96 -14.72
C GLU A 98 14.90 4.17 -15.69
N ASP A 99 13.72 4.78 -15.83
CA ASP A 99 13.54 5.93 -16.69
C ASP A 99 14.10 7.23 -16.10
N PHE A 100 14.24 7.32 -14.77
CA PHE A 100 14.61 8.58 -14.11
C PHE A 100 15.43 8.43 -12.81
N ALA A 101 15.38 7.29 -12.13
CA ALA A 101 16.08 7.10 -10.87
C ALA A 101 17.59 6.99 -11.09
N THR A 102 18.36 7.55 -10.15
CA THR A 102 19.83 7.41 -10.14
C THR A 102 20.25 5.98 -9.80
N SER A 103 21.49 5.61 -10.07
CA SER A 103 22.00 4.26 -9.74
C SER A 103 21.91 3.94 -8.25
N ALA A 104 22.14 4.91 -7.37
CA ALA A 104 21.99 4.73 -5.92
C ALA A 104 20.52 4.46 -5.54
N GLN A 105 19.59 5.24 -6.10
CA GLN A 105 18.15 5.06 -5.89
C GLN A 105 17.65 3.72 -6.44
N MET A 106 18.15 3.28 -7.61
CA MET A 106 17.85 1.96 -8.15
C MET A 106 18.35 0.83 -7.26
N GLY A 107 19.50 0.99 -6.60
CA GLY A 107 20.01 0.03 -5.62
C GLY A 107 19.05 -0.16 -4.44
N GLU A 108 18.53 0.94 -3.90
CA GLU A 108 17.53 0.93 -2.83
C GLU A 108 16.21 0.26 -3.25
N ILE A 109 15.72 0.58 -4.45
CA ILE A 109 14.51 -0.05 -5.01
C ILE A 109 14.69 -1.55 -5.19
N TYR A 110 15.86 -1.99 -5.69
CA TYR A 110 16.17 -3.40 -5.85
C TYR A 110 16.27 -4.12 -4.51
N ALA A 111 16.90 -3.51 -3.51
CA ALA A 111 16.98 -4.05 -2.16
C ALA A 111 15.57 -4.25 -1.57
N LEU A 112 14.70 -3.24 -1.67
CA LEU A 112 13.32 -3.36 -1.20
C LEU A 112 12.52 -4.43 -1.97
N ARG A 113 12.74 -4.58 -3.29
CA ARG A 113 12.16 -5.68 -4.09
C ARG A 113 12.63 -7.06 -3.60
N GLN A 114 13.88 -7.20 -3.13
CA GLN A 114 14.34 -8.45 -2.51
C GLN A 114 13.69 -8.67 -1.14
N THR A 115 13.62 -7.63 -0.31
CA THR A 115 12.97 -7.71 1.00
C THR A 115 11.49 -8.10 0.89
N ALA A 116 10.78 -7.60 -0.14
CA ALA A 116 9.40 -8.00 -0.42
C ALA A 116 9.22 -9.48 -0.79
N ARG A 117 10.32 -10.22 -1.05
CA ARG A 117 10.32 -11.67 -1.32
C ARG A 117 10.70 -12.51 -0.10
N GLU A 118 11.22 -11.89 0.96
CA GLU A 118 11.61 -12.59 2.18
C GLU A 118 10.37 -13.18 2.86
N GLN A 119 10.35 -14.50 3.04
CA GLN A 119 9.25 -15.18 3.70
C GLN A 119 9.34 -15.03 5.22
N PHE A 120 8.17 -14.96 5.86
CA PHE A 120 8.07 -15.06 7.31
C PHE A 120 8.17 -16.54 7.71
N GLU A 121 9.17 -16.88 8.51
CA GLU A 121 9.50 -18.24 8.94
C GLU A 121 9.30 -18.38 10.45
N PRO A 122 8.19 -19.00 10.89
CA PRO A 122 7.83 -19.07 12.31
C PRO A 122 8.81 -19.82 13.21
N THR A 123 9.76 -20.55 12.61
CA THR A 123 10.80 -21.31 13.31
C THR A 123 12.05 -20.47 13.57
N LEU A 124 12.19 -19.31 12.93
CA LEU A 124 13.29 -18.39 13.16
C LEU A 124 12.99 -17.51 14.39
N PRO A 125 13.91 -17.43 15.37
CA PRO A 125 13.72 -16.58 16.56
C PRO A 125 13.43 -15.12 16.23
N GLU A 126 14.14 -14.56 15.25
CA GLU A 126 13.95 -13.17 14.81
C GLU A 126 12.52 -12.86 14.34
N ASP A 127 11.84 -13.84 13.75
CA ASP A 127 10.47 -13.69 13.23
C ASP A 127 9.44 -13.77 14.35
N ASP A 128 9.67 -14.63 15.34
CA ASP A 128 8.85 -14.67 16.55
C ASP A 128 9.07 -13.41 17.42
N ASP A 129 10.29 -12.90 17.49
CA ASP A 129 10.63 -11.65 18.19
C ASP A 129 9.87 -10.45 17.59
N MET A 130 9.69 -10.39 16.27
CA MET A 130 8.86 -9.38 15.62
C MET A 130 7.38 -9.48 16.01
N LEU A 131 6.84 -10.70 16.15
CA LEU A 131 5.48 -10.90 16.64
C LEU A 131 5.34 -10.54 18.12
N GLN A 132 6.32 -10.91 18.94
CA GLN A 132 6.36 -10.53 20.34
C GLN A 132 6.43 -9.01 20.52
N HIS A 133 7.19 -8.32 19.68
CA HIS A 133 7.26 -6.86 19.68
C HIS A 133 5.91 -6.24 19.30
N LEU A 134 5.28 -6.73 18.23
CA LEU A 134 3.96 -6.27 17.83
C LEU A 134 2.93 -6.50 18.94
N TRP A 135 2.96 -7.68 19.55
CA TRP A 135 2.11 -8.03 20.69
C TRP A 135 2.29 -7.04 21.84
N SER A 136 3.53 -6.76 22.23
CA SER A 136 3.85 -5.83 23.33
C SER A 136 3.33 -4.42 23.05
N GLY A 137 3.41 -3.97 21.78
CA GLY A 137 2.87 -2.69 21.34
C GLY A 137 1.34 -2.60 21.42
N LEU A 138 0.64 -3.70 21.11
CA LEU A 138 -0.83 -3.75 21.04
C LEU A 138 -1.50 -4.13 22.37
N PHE A 139 -0.87 -5.00 23.15
CA PHE A 139 -1.37 -5.58 24.40
C PHE A 139 -0.37 -5.36 25.56
N PRO A 140 -0.12 -4.11 25.98
CA PRO A 140 0.95 -3.80 26.95
C PRO A 140 0.74 -4.43 28.33
N THR A 141 -0.47 -4.87 28.66
CA THR A 141 -0.82 -5.48 29.95
C THR A 141 -0.90 -7.01 29.90
N LEU A 142 -0.71 -7.63 28.74
CA LEU A 142 -0.84 -9.08 28.57
C LEU A 142 0.51 -9.70 28.18
N PRO A 143 0.94 -10.78 28.84
CA PRO A 143 2.16 -11.48 28.45
C PRO A 143 2.00 -12.07 27.04
N TYR A 144 3.09 -12.12 26.28
CA TYR A 144 3.13 -12.87 25.03
C TYR A 144 3.22 -14.36 25.34
N GLU A 145 2.14 -15.09 25.08
CA GLU A 145 2.04 -16.53 25.32
C GLU A 145 2.50 -17.38 24.12
N GLY A 146 3.14 -16.72 23.14
CA GLY A 146 3.63 -17.31 21.91
C GLY A 146 2.78 -16.99 20.68
N ARG A 147 3.31 -17.38 19.52
CA ARG A 147 2.76 -17.07 18.20
C ARG A 147 1.32 -17.49 18.00
N VAL A 148 0.92 -18.66 18.51
CA VAL A 148 -0.44 -19.17 18.35
C VAL A 148 -1.28 -18.70 19.52
N ASN A 149 -2.11 -17.69 19.30
CA ASN A 149 -2.97 -17.10 20.33
C ASN A 149 -4.27 -16.56 19.72
N VAL A 150 -5.41 -16.83 20.37
CA VAL A 150 -6.73 -16.37 19.91
C VAL A 150 -6.84 -14.84 19.78
N ARG A 151 -6.06 -14.09 20.56
CA ARG A 151 -6.08 -12.62 20.53
C ARG A 151 -5.53 -12.02 19.24
N TRP A 152 -4.85 -12.79 18.40
CA TRP A 152 -4.49 -12.32 17.06
C TRP A 152 -5.73 -11.99 16.21
N ARG A 153 -6.85 -12.69 16.43
CA ARG A 153 -8.13 -12.33 15.82
C ARG A 153 -8.72 -11.03 16.35
N ASP A 154 -8.43 -10.65 17.59
CA ASP A 154 -8.87 -9.37 18.16
C ASP A 154 -8.24 -8.17 17.43
N VAL A 155 -7.04 -8.36 16.86
CA VAL A 155 -6.36 -7.33 16.06
C VAL A 155 -6.62 -7.43 14.56
N GLY A 156 -7.38 -8.46 14.15
CA GLY A 156 -7.84 -8.64 12.78
C GLY A 156 -6.97 -9.53 11.91
N PHE A 157 -6.15 -10.42 12.48
CA PHE A 157 -5.64 -11.58 11.73
C PHE A 157 -6.76 -12.58 11.46
N GLN A 158 -6.64 -13.40 10.41
CA GLN A 158 -7.68 -14.37 10.05
C GLN A 158 -7.78 -15.54 11.03
N ASN A 159 -6.64 -15.98 11.54
CA ASN A 159 -6.52 -17.15 12.41
C ASN A 159 -5.82 -16.80 13.71
N ASP A 160 -5.79 -17.77 14.63
CA ASP A 160 -5.02 -17.69 15.88
C ASP A 160 -3.49 -17.70 15.61
N ASP A 161 -3.05 -17.98 14.38
CA ASP A 161 -1.66 -17.97 13.94
C ASP A 161 -1.44 -16.93 12.81
N PRO A 162 -0.79 -15.78 13.10
CA PRO A 162 -0.48 -14.74 12.12
C PRO A 162 0.35 -15.22 10.93
N ALA A 163 1.13 -16.30 11.07
CA ALA A 163 1.99 -16.81 9.99
C ALA A 163 1.19 -17.14 8.72
N SER A 164 -0.05 -17.61 8.88
CA SER A 164 -0.93 -17.95 7.77
C SER A 164 -1.28 -16.75 6.90
N ASP A 165 -1.55 -15.59 7.53
CA ASP A 165 -1.82 -14.31 6.87
C ASP A 165 -0.54 -13.70 6.28
N LEU A 166 0.59 -13.83 6.97
CA LEU A 166 1.89 -13.27 6.57
C LEU A 166 2.52 -13.98 5.37
N ARG A 167 2.04 -15.17 4.98
CA ARG A 167 2.62 -15.98 3.89
C ARG A 167 2.80 -15.24 2.55
N THR A 168 1.92 -14.29 2.21
CA THR A 168 1.93 -13.61 0.90
C THR A 168 2.93 -12.45 0.82
N SER A 169 3.12 -11.74 1.92
CA SER A 169 3.92 -10.51 2.01
C SER A 169 5.17 -10.67 2.89
N GLY A 170 5.28 -11.80 3.59
CA GLY A 170 6.44 -12.25 4.35
C GLY A 170 6.89 -11.30 5.46
N ARG A 171 8.21 -11.23 5.67
CA ARG A 171 8.82 -10.39 6.73
C ARG A 171 8.49 -8.91 6.56
N LEU A 172 8.37 -8.44 5.31
CA LEU A 172 8.03 -7.05 5.02
C LEU A 172 6.69 -6.67 5.66
N ALA A 173 5.69 -7.53 5.61
CA ALA A 173 4.38 -7.25 6.20
C ALA A 173 4.43 -7.01 7.72
N ILE A 174 5.16 -7.84 8.46
CA ILE A 174 5.27 -7.66 9.91
C ILE A 174 6.06 -6.39 10.25
N ARG A 175 7.11 -6.05 9.48
CA ARG A 175 7.84 -4.78 9.64
C ARG A 175 6.96 -3.56 9.40
N MET A 176 6.06 -3.61 8.41
CA MET A 176 5.10 -2.52 8.17
C MET A 176 4.10 -2.36 9.33
N LEU A 177 3.61 -3.46 9.90
CA LEU A 177 2.74 -3.44 11.08
C LEU A 177 3.46 -2.93 12.32
N LEU A 178 4.71 -3.35 12.54
CA LEU A 178 5.57 -2.84 13.60
C LEU A 178 5.83 -1.36 13.44
N TYR A 179 6.14 -0.89 12.23
CA TYR A 179 6.34 0.52 11.97
C TYR A 179 5.09 1.33 12.35
N PHE A 180 3.90 0.86 11.98
CA PHE A 180 2.64 1.49 12.36
C PHE A 180 2.40 1.43 13.88
N SER A 181 2.73 0.31 14.53
CA SER A 181 2.67 0.17 15.98
C SER A 181 3.61 1.12 16.71
N ASP A 182 4.83 1.34 16.21
CA ASP A 182 5.86 2.12 16.89
C ASP A 182 5.68 3.63 16.70
N HIS A 183 5.19 4.04 15.53
CA HIS A 183 5.08 5.46 15.16
C HIS A 183 3.66 6.01 15.34
N LEU A 184 2.63 5.17 15.18
CA LEU A 184 1.22 5.55 15.21
C LEU A 184 0.40 4.64 16.15
N ASN A 185 0.99 4.22 17.28
CA ASN A 185 0.38 3.28 18.23
C ASN A 185 -1.04 3.69 18.68
N ASP A 186 -1.22 4.97 19.01
CA ASP A 186 -2.51 5.50 19.44
C ASP A 186 -3.58 5.36 18.36
N GLU A 187 -3.20 5.52 17.09
CA GLU A 187 -4.09 5.30 15.96
C GLU A 187 -4.39 3.84 15.73
N PHE A 188 -3.39 2.97 15.87
CA PHE A 188 -3.58 1.53 15.79
C PHE A 188 -4.55 1.05 16.86
N LYS A 189 -4.28 1.34 18.13
CA LYS A 189 -5.17 1.01 19.26
C LYS A 189 -6.55 1.63 19.11
N ARG A 190 -6.66 2.85 18.56
CA ARG A 190 -7.96 3.46 18.26
C ARG A 190 -8.72 2.67 17.19
N MET A 191 -8.08 2.30 16.08
CA MET A 191 -8.74 1.50 15.03
C MET A 191 -9.22 0.16 15.57
N LEU A 192 -8.39 -0.51 16.39
CA LEU A 192 -8.73 -1.77 17.06
C LEU A 192 -9.94 -1.62 17.99
N ARG A 193 -9.95 -0.59 18.86
CA ARG A 193 -11.09 -0.32 19.75
C ARG A 193 -12.37 0.00 19.01
N GLU A 194 -12.27 0.73 17.90
CA GLU A 194 -13.42 1.09 17.07
C GLU A 194 -13.94 -0.10 16.24
N ASN A 195 -13.09 -1.12 16.01
CA ASN A 195 -13.41 -2.42 15.42
C ASN A 195 -14.39 -2.35 14.22
N ARG A 196 -14.12 -1.44 13.28
CA ARG A 196 -14.96 -1.27 12.09
C ARG A 196 -14.62 -2.21 10.94
N PHE A 197 -13.42 -2.78 10.97
CA PHE A 197 -12.87 -3.73 10.00
C PHE A 197 -11.69 -4.47 10.67
N PRO A 198 -11.32 -5.68 10.20
CA PRO A 198 -10.17 -6.42 10.71
C PRO A 198 -8.87 -5.72 10.31
N VAL A 199 -8.27 -4.99 11.25
CA VAL A 199 -7.21 -4.00 10.94
C VAL A 199 -5.99 -4.65 10.30
N CYS A 200 -5.45 -5.73 10.87
CA CYS A 200 -4.27 -6.41 10.32
C CYS A 200 -4.54 -6.97 8.91
N LEU A 201 -5.60 -7.76 8.70
CA LEU A 201 -5.96 -8.29 7.38
C LEU A 201 -6.11 -7.19 6.31
N CYS A 202 -6.78 -6.10 6.66
CA CYS A 202 -6.97 -4.96 5.77
C CYS A 202 -5.64 -4.25 5.47
N ALA A 203 -4.76 -4.11 6.46
CA ALA A 203 -3.44 -3.54 6.31
C ALA A 203 -2.54 -4.41 5.41
N LEU A 204 -2.56 -5.74 5.55
CA LEU A 204 -1.81 -6.65 4.66
C LEU A 204 -2.26 -6.52 3.19
N ASN A 205 -3.57 -6.47 2.95
CA ASN A 205 -4.10 -6.22 1.59
C ASN A 205 -3.73 -4.84 1.04
N LEU A 206 -3.65 -3.83 1.92
CA LEU A 206 -3.20 -2.50 1.55
C LEU A 206 -1.72 -2.49 1.16
N LEU A 207 -0.86 -3.21 1.89
CA LEU A 207 0.56 -3.38 1.53
C LEU A 207 0.69 -4.03 0.15
N GLU A 208 -0.04 -5.11 -0.11
CA GLU A 208 -0.03 -5.78 -1.42
C GLU A 208 -0.44 -4.83 -2.56
N MET A 209 -1.46 -4.00 -2.32
CA MET A 209 -1.85 -2.95 -3.26
C MET A 209 -0.71 -1.95 -3.51
N LEU A 210 -0.07 -1.46 -2.45
CA LEU A 210 1.05 -0.52 -2.56
C LEU A 210 2.24 -1.12 -3.31
N LEU A 211 2.62 -2.36 -3.00
CA LEU A 211 3.73 -3.05 -3.67
C LEU A 211 3.46 -3.21 -5.17
N CYS A 212 2.22 -3.49 -5.57
CA CYS A 212 1.84 -3.55 -6.99
C CYS A 212 1.93 -2.17 -7.66
N HIS A 213 1.30 -1.15 -7.06
CA HIS A 213 1.19 0.18 -7.68
C HIS A 213 2.49 0.98 -7.66
N LEU A 214 3.38 0.70 -6.71
CA LEU A 214 4.73 1.25 -6.66
C LEU A 214 5.75 0.36 -7.40
N LYS A 215 5.32 -0.72 -8.06
CA LYS A 215 6.20 -1.65 -8.77
C LYS A 215 7.37 -2.20 -7.92
N LEU A 216 7.06 -2.59 -6.69
CA LEU A 216 8.01 -3.15 -5.72
C LEU A 216 7.87 -4.66 -5.55
N LYS A 217 6.92 -5.30 -6.26
CA LYS A 217 6.74 -6.76 -6.28
C LYS A 217 7.11 -7.33 -7.65
N GLU A 218 8.05 -8.27 -7.65
CA GLU A 218 8.50 -8.97 -8.86
C GLU A 218 8.60 -10.49 -8.61
N PRO A 219 7.95 -11.34 -9.44
CA PRO A 219 7.00 -10.97 -10.48
C PRO A 219 5.74 -10.30 -9.87
N LEU A 220 5.08 -9.45 -10.65
CA LEU A 220 3.78 -8.91 -10.26
C LEU A 220 2.78 -10.05 -10.08
N PRO A 221 1.80 -9.93 -9.16
CA PRO A 221 0.73 -10.92 -9.06
C PRO A 221 -0.04 -11.00 -10.38
N LEU A 222 -0.71 -12.12 -10.66
CA LEU A 222 -1.50 -12.25 -11.89
C LEU A 222 -2.62 -11.21 -12.00
N VAL A 223 -3.17 -10.81 -10.85
CA VAL A 223 -4.34 -9.92 -10.76
C VAL A 223 -4.07 -8.82 -9.72
N CYS A 224 -4.43 -7.56 -10.02
CA CYS A 224 -4.30 -6.49 -9.03
C CYS A 224 -5.16 -6.79 -7.79
N PRO A 225 -4.57 -6.79 -6.57
CA PRO A 225 -5.31 -6.93 -5.31
C PRO A 225 -6.45 -5.90 -5.20
N CYS A 226 -6.26 -4.73 -5.79
CA CYS A 226 -7.17 -3.60 -5.76
C CYS A 226 -8.42 -3.76 -6.63
N CYS A 227 -8.29 -4.03 -7.93
CA CYS A 227 -9.38 -3.92 -8.90
C CYS A 227 -9.70 -5.22 -9.64
N GLY A 228 -8.96 -6.30 -9.39
CA GLY A 228 -9.23 -7.57 -10.06
C GLY A 228 -8.78 -7.60 -11.54
N THR A 229 -8.13 -6.54 -12.02
CA THR A 229 -7.59 -6.47 -13.38
C THR A 229 -6.37 -7.37 -13.51
N GLU A 230 -6.29 -8.15 -14.59
CA GLU A 230 -5.12 -8.96 -14.88
C GLU A 230 -3.91 -8.08 -15.18
N ASN A 231 -2.79 -8.33 -14.50
CA ASN A 231 -1.58 -7.55 -14.72
C ASN A 231 -0.94 -7.88 -16.08
N ALA A 232 -1.16 -9.10 -16.60
CA ALA A 232 -0.73 -9.49 -17.95
C ALA A 232 -1.45 -8.68 -19.05
N GLU A 233 -2.75 -8.39 -18.87
CA GLU A 233 -3.51 -7.54 -19.80
C GLU A 233 -3.02 -6.08 -19.75
N LEU A 234 -2.58 -5.60 -18.59
CA LEU A 234 -1.98 -4.27 -18.44
C LEU A 234 -0.60 -4.15 -19.12
N GLU A 235 0.17 -5.23 -19.17
CA GLU A 235 1.48 -5.28 -19.84
C GLU A 235 1.39 -5.51 -21.36
N THR A 236 0.39 -6.27 -21.83
CA THR A 236 0.27 -6.69 -23.24
C THR A 236 -0.74 -5.89 -24.06
N SER A 237 -1.71 -5.21 -23.42
CA SER A 237 -2.61 -4.32 -24.14
C SER A 237 -1.80 -3.15 -24.70
N GLN A 238 -1.89 -2.92 -26.01
CA GLN A 238 -1.17 -1.91 -26.79
C GLN A 238 -1.57 -0.47 -26.45
N GLN A 239 -1.98 -0.20 -25.21
CA GLN A 239 -2.16 1.15 -24.71
C GLN A 239 -0.78 1.81 -24.58
N PRO A 240 -0.63 3.09 -24.98
CA PRO A 240 0.61 3.80 -24.78
C PRO A 240 0.99 3.68 -23.31
N SER A 241 2.12 3.03 -23.00
CA SER A 241 2.62 2.77 -21.63
C SER A 241 2.14 3.83 -20.65
N ARG A 242 1.16 3.44 -19.81
CA ARG A 242 0.52 4.32 -18.83
C ARG A 242 1.64 4.97 -18.03
N SER A 243 1.65 6.30 -17.99
CA SER A 243 2.67 7.01 -17.21
C SER A 243 2.40 6.78 -15.72
N HIS A 244 3.46 6.56 -14.96
CA HIS A 244 3.48 6.32 -13.53
C HIS A 244 4.16 7.47 -12.76
N PRO A 245 3.57 8.69 -12.75
CA PRO A 245 4.11 9.85 -12.03
C PRO A 245 4.32 9.60 -10.53
N GLU A 246 3.55 8.69 -9.93
CA GLU A 246 3.67 8.28 -8.54
C GLU A 246 5.05 7.71 -8.18
N LEU A 247 5.76 7.08 -9.13
CA LEU A 247 7.09 6.51 -8.87
C LEU A 247 8.11 7.62 -8.58
N ARG A 248 8.00 8.77 -9.26
CA ARG A 248 8.83 9.95 -8.95
C ARG A 248 8.54 10.48 -7.56
N GLY A 249 7.27 10.50 -7.15
CA GLY A 249 6.87 10.87 -5.79
C GLY A 249 7.48 9.94 -4.75
N PHE A 250 7.43 8.63 -4.99
CA PHE A 250 8.04 7.65 -4.09
C PHE A 250 9.55 7.83 -3.98
N VAL A 251 10.26 8.05 -5.09
CA VAL A 251 11.70 8.33 -5.09
C VAL A 251 12.05 9.62 -4.34
N ALA A 252 11.18 10.65 -4.39
CA ALA A 252 11.37 11.87 -3.61
C ALA A 252 11.27 11.59 -2.09
N LEU A 253 10.28 10.81 -1.66
CA LEU A 253 10.15 10.38 -0.26
C LEU A 253 11.33 9.53 0.20
N MET A 254 11.85 8.66 -0.67
CA MET A 254 13.06 7.87 -0.40
C MET A 254 14.29 8.78 -0.21
N GLY A 255 14.46 9.82 -1.03
CA GLY A 255 15.55 10.78 -0.85
C GLY A 255 15.47 11.54 0.48
N ASP A 256 14.25 11.91 0.89
CA ASP A 256 13.99 12.53 2.20
C ASP A 256 14.32 11.57 3.35
N ALA A 257 13.93 10.30 3.23
CA ALA A 257 14.24 9.24 4.19
C ALA A 257 15.75 9.00 4.35
N SER A 258 16.53 9.05 3.27
CA SER A 258 18.01 8.95 3.32
C SER A 258 18.63 10.05 4.19
N SER A 259 18.07 11.26 4.16
CA SER A 259 18.55 12.37 4.97
C SER A 259 18.28 12.15 6.46
N LEU A 260 17.12 11.58 6.80
CA LEU A 260 16.74 11.26 8.17
C LEU A 260 17.56 10.11 8.75
N ALA A 261 17.77 9.04 7.99
CA ALA A 261 18.62 7.91 8.38
C ALA A 261 20.06 8.34 8.72
N SER A 262 20.56 9.37 8.04
CA SER A 262 21.90 9.94 8.27
C SER A 262 21.98 10.85 9.51
N SER A 263 20.84 11.26 10.09
CA SER A 263 20.74 12.34 11.09
C SER A 263 20.42 11.89 12.54
N ALA A 264 20.54 10.58 12.82
CA ALA A 264 20.26 9.91 14.10
C ALA A 264 18.78 9.56 14.34
N PHE A 265 18.48 8.26 14.47
CA PHE A 265 17.45 7.67 15.35
C PHE A 265 17.55 6.13 15.35
N SER A 266 18.64 5.58 15.89
CA SER A 266 18.88 4.13 15.97
C SER A 266 18.17 3.44 17.14
N HIS A 267 16.95 3.85 17.52
CA HIS A 267 16.31 3.30 18.72
C HIS A 267 14.85 2.82 18.60
N GLN A 268 14.30 2.73 17.39
CA GLN A 268 13.04 1.99 17.17
C GLN A 268 13.26 0.89 16.13
N LEU A 269 13.05 -0.35 16.58
CA LEU A 269 13.52 -1.59 15.97
C LEU A 269 12.81 -1.92 14.63
N ALA A 270 11.61 -1.39 14.37
CA ALA A 270 10.73 -1.85 13.29
C ALA A 270 11.32 -1.79 11.87
N CYS A 271 12.19 -0.83 11.59
CA CYS A 271 12.88 -0.67 10.30
C CYS A 271 14.38 -0.36 10.47
N ALA A 272 14.97 -0.69 11.63
CA ALA A 272 16.37 -0.34 11.93
C ALA A 272 17.38 -0.96 10.94
N GLU A 273 17.00 -2.05 10.27
CA GLU A 273 17.78 -2.70 9.22
C GLU A 273 17.38 -2.28 7.80
N GLY A 274 16.25 -1.58 7.65
CA GLY A 274 15.68 -1.21 6.35
C GLY A 274 16.36 0.01 5.74
N GLY A 275 16.64 -0.05 4.43
CA GLY A 275 17.15 1.10 3.68
C GLY A 275 16.11 2.23 3.51
N PRO A 276 16.53 3.41 3.02
CA PRO A 276 15.64 4.53 2.70
C PRO A 276 14.37 4.18 1.93
N ALA A 277 14.42 3.20 1.01
CA ALA A 277 13.23 2.75 0.29
C ALA A 277 12.21 2.08 1.20
N GLU A 278 12.66 1.23 2.13
CA GLU A 278 11.78 0.54 3.09
C GLU A 278 11.15 1.54 4.06
N ILE A 279 11.92 2.51 4.55
CA ILE A 279 11.41 3.60 5.41
C ILE A 279 10.35 4.43 4.67
N ALA A 280 10.60 4.80 3.41
CA ALA A 280 9.63 5.52 2.60
C ALA A 280 8.35 4.70 2.39
N LEU A 281 8.48 3.38 2.12
CA LEU A 281 7.33 2.49 2.00
C LEU A 281 6.56 2.40 3.31
N ALA A 282 7.24 2.28 4.45
CA ALA A 282 6.62 2.18 5.76
C ALA A 282 5.83 3.45 6.12
N HIS A 283 6.37 4.62 5.82
CA HIS A 283 5.65 5.89 5.94
C HIS A 283 4.44 5.97 5.02
N VAL A 284 4.57 5.57 3.75
CA VAL A 284 3.46 5.52 2.78
C VAL A 284 2.39 4.55 3.25
N PHE A 285 2.76 3.37 3.73
CA PHE A 285 1.88 2.35 4.27
C PHE A 285 1.09 2.87 5.48
N ALA A 286 1.78 3.44 6.47
CA ALA A 286 1.19 3.98 7.68
C ALA A 286 0.12 5.05 7.37
N HIS A 287 0.45 5.99 6.50
CA HIS A 287 -0.47 7.05 6.11
C HIS A 287 -1.58 6.57 5.17
N SER A 288 -1.31 5.55 4.35
CA SER A 288 -2.35 4.87 3.57
C SER A 288 -3.36 4.19 4.49
N LEU A 289 -2.93 3.60 5.60
CA LEU A 289 -3.82 2.96 6.57
C LEU A 289 -4.70 3.98 7.30
N LEU A 290 -4.17 5.16 7.64
CA LEU A 290 -4.97 6.28 8.16
C LEU A 290 -6.04 6.75 7.15
N VAL A 291 -5.68 6.82 5.86
CA VAL A 291 -6.59 7.20 4.78
C VAL A 291 -7.66 6.14 4.59
N MET A 292 -7.28 4.85 4.58
CA MET A 292 -8.21 3.74 4.45
C MET A 292 -9.21 3.69 5.60
N ASP A 293 -8.74 3.88 6.83
CA ASP A 293 -9.62 3.99 7.99
C ASP A 293 -10.66 5.09 7.75
N ALA A 294 -10.22 6.28 7.32
CA ALA A 294 -11.09 7.42 7.04
C ALA A 294 -12.10 7.14 5.90
N VAL A 295 -11.65 6.54 4.80
CA VAL A 295 -12.50 6.12 3.67
C VAL A 295 -13.57 5.14 4.15
N TRP A 296 -13.19 4.14 4.94
CA TRP A 296 -14.12 3.17 5.50
C TRP A 296 -15.16 3.82 6.41
N LYS A 297 -14.76 4.78 7.26
CA LYS A 297 -15.73 5.56 8.07
C LYS A 297 -16.75 6.26 7.18
N GLN A 298 -16.29 6.85 6.08
CA GLN A 298 -17.15 7.60 5.16
C GLN A 298 -18.13 6.66 4.44
N GLN A 299 -17.70 5.47 4.05
CA GLN A 299 -18.57 4.45 3.47
C GLN A 299 -19.64 4.00 4.47
N LEU A 300 -19.25 3.64 5.69
CA LEU A 300 -20.20 3.29 6.76
C LEU A 300 -21.18 4.41 7.11
N GLN A 301 -20.77 5.68 7.00
CA GLN A 301 -21.67 6.82 7.21
C GLN A 301 -22.67 6.99 6.07
N ARG A 302 -22.27 6.69 4.83
CA ARG A 302 -23.15 6.76 3.65
C ARG A 302 -24.11 5.59 3.62
N ASP A 303 -23.63 4.40 3.95
CA ASP A 303 -24.39 3.18 4.01
C ASP A 303 -23.98 2.37 5.26
N PRO A 304 -24.79 2.41 6.33
CA PRO A 304 -24.56 1.62 7.54
C PRO A 304 -24.58 0.10 7.32
N THR A 305 -25.06 -0.38 6.17
CA THR A 305 -25.05 -1.81 5.82
C THR A 305 -23.75 -2.27 5.15
N THR A 306 -22.78 -1.35 4.97
CA THR A 306 -21.45 -1.67 4.41
C THR A 306 -20.77 -2.81 5.18
N THR A 307 -20.56 -3.93 4.49
CA THR A 307 -19.81 -5.09 4.99
C THR A 307 -18.43 -5.20 4.33
N LEU A 308 -17.57 -6.13 4.79
CA LEU A 308 -16.25 -6.41 4.20
C LEU A 308 -16.27 -6.74 2.71
N MET A 309 -17.43 -7.08 2.12
CA MET A 309 -17.56 -7.25 0.67
C MET A 309 -17.24 -5.96 -0.11
N HIS A 310 -17.42 -4.79 0.51
CA HIS A 310 -17.11 -3.48 -0.08
C HIS A 310 -15.68 -3.03 0.20
N PHE A 311 -14.87 -3.83 0.91
CA PHE A 311 -13.50 -3.46 1.27
C PHE A 311 -12.63 -3.17 0.04
N ARG A 312 -12.89 -3.85 -1.08
CA ARG A 312 -12.23 -3.59 -2.36
C ARG A 312 -12.41 -2.13 -2.82
N GLU A 313 -13.60 -1.56 -2.64
CA GLU A 313 -13.88 -0.18 -3.01
C GLU A 313 -13.10 0.80 -2.13
N ALA A 314 -12.98 0.49 -0.84
CA ALA A 314 -12.17 1.27 0.10
C ALA A 314 -10.69 1.25 -0.27
N LEU A 315 -10.16 0.09 -0.68
CA LEU A 315 -8.79 -0.04 -1.20
C LEU A 315 -8.58 0.78 -2.47
N VAL A 316 -9.53 0.74 -3.41
CA VAL A 316 -9.47 1.50 -4.67
C VAL A 316 -9.46 3.00 -4.41
N GLU A 317 -10.36 3.50 -3.56
CA GLU A 317 -10.42 4.91 -3.19
C GLU A 317 -9.16 5.36 -2.44
N THR A 318 -8.66 4.54 -1.51
CA THR A 318 -7.40 4.79 -0.79
C THR A 318 -6.23 4.90 -1.76
N ARG A 319 -6.12 3.96 -2.70
CA ARG A 319 -5.13 3.99 -3.77
C ARG A 319 -5.20 5.27 -4.58
N VAL A 320 -6.39 5.67 -5.03
CA VAL A 320 -6.57 6.89 -5.84
C VAL A 320 -6.03 8.11 -5.09
N ARG A 321 -6.32 8.23 -3.79
CA ARG A 321 -5.82 9.33 -2.96
C ARG A 321 -4.29 9.32 -2.80
N ILE A 322 -3.70 8.14 -2.56
CA ILE A 322 -2.26 8.00 -2.38
C ILE A 322 -1.50 8.24 -3.69
N VAL A 323 -1.95 7.64 -4.79
CA VAL A 323 -1.37 7.87 -6.13
C VAL A 323 -1.47 9.35 -6.50
N ALA A 324 -2.62 10.00 -6.23
CA ALA A 324 -2.77 11.43 -6.47
C ALA A 324 -1.79 12.29 -5.64
N PHE A 325 -1.54 11.92 -4.38
CA PHE A 325 -0.52 12.58 -3.55
C PHE A 325 0.88 12.41 -4.15
N LEU A 326 1.29 11.17 -4.44
CA LEU A 326 2.61 10.86 -4.99
C LEU A 326 2.83 11.44 -6.39
N SER A 327 1.76 11.61 -7.17
CA SER A 327 1.83 12.17 -8.53
C SER A 327 1.90 13.70 -8.58
N ARG A 328 1.92 14.39 -7.42
CA ARG A 328 1.96 15.86 -7.35
C ARG A 328 3.25 16.40 -7.99
N ARG A 329 3.11 17.29 -8.96
CA ARG A 329 4.24 17.96 -9.62
C ARG A 329 4.92 19.06 -8.77
N ARG A 330 4.24 19.58 -7.73
CA ARG A 330 4.79 20.64 -6.86
C ARG A 330 5.54 20.01 -5.68
N LEU A 331 6.83 20.30 -5.60
CA LEU A 331 7.81 19.82 -4.62
C LEU A 331 7.95 20.78 -3.42
N PRO A 332 8.46 20.29 -2.27
CA PRO A 332 9.02 18.95 -2.05
C PRO A 332 8.00 17.93 -1.53
N LEU A 333 7.95 16.74 -2.14
CA LEU A 333 7.33 15.57 -1.51
C LEU A 333 8.31 15.05 -0.44
N THR A 334 7.98 15.30 0.82
CA THR A 334 8.74 14.84 1.99
C THR A 334 7.88 13.93 2.87
N LEU A 335 8.51 13.19 3.78
CA LEU A 335 7.81 12.38 4.77
C LEU A 335 6.93 13.28 5.67
N ALA A 336 7.43 14.46 6.05
CA ALA A 336 6.64 15.44 6.81
C ALA A 336 5.40 15.95 6.04
N GLU A 337 5.49 16.16 4.72
CA GLU A 337 4.30 16.50 3.91
C GLU A 337 3.28 15.37 3.88
N LEU A 338 3.76 14.12 3.82
CA LEU A 338 2.92 12.93 3.85
C LEU A 338 2.19 12.80 5.20
N ASP A 339 2.87 13.11 6.31
CA ASP A 339 2.26 13.14 7.64
C ASP A 339 1.08 14.10 7.68
N VAL A 340 1.35 15.37 7.35
CA VAL A 340 0.36 16.44 7.33
C VAL A 340 -0.81 16.07 6.42
N TRP A 341 -0.52 15.49 5.25
CA TRP A 341 -1.54 15.07 4.32
C TRP A 341 -2.40 13.92 4.86
N GLY A 342 -1.80 12.86 5.42
CA GLY A 342 -2.53 11.70 5.93
C GLY A 342 -3.41 12.05 7.12
N TYR A 343 -2.91 12.88 8.05
CA TYR A 343 -3.72 13.42 9.14
C TYR A 343 -4.89 14.29 8.66
N ARG A 344 -4.69 15.09 7.60
CA ARG A 344 -5.78 15.86 6.98
C ARG A 344 -6.84 14.95 6.35
N GLN A 345 -6.44 13.89 5.64
CA GLN A 345 -7.40 12.92 5.08
C GLN A 345 -8.24 12.27 6.17
N ARG A 346 -7.61 11.90 7.29
CA ARG A 346 -8.28 11.40 8.49
C ARG A 346 -9.26 12.42 9.09
N ALA A 347 -8.87 13.68 9.17
CA ALA A 347 -9.69 14.75 9.76
C ALA A 347 -10.91 15.13 8.91
N ARG A 348 -10.81 15.07 7.58
CA ARG A 348 -11.93 15.39 6.65
C ARG A 348 -13.20 14.59 6.94
N CYS A 349 -13.08 13.35 7.42
CA CYS A 349 -14.23 12.53 7.80
C CYS A 349 -14.94 12.96 9.10
N ARG A 350 -14.29 13.78 9.95
CA ARG A 350 -14.95 14.35 11.14
C ARG A 350 -15.88 15.51 10.79
N SER A 351 -15.60 16.25 9.71
CA SER A 351 -16.35 17.47 9.36
C SER A 351 -17.73 17.19 8.78
N PHE A 352 -17.95 16.02 8.16
CA PHE A 352 -19.27 15.60 7.67
C PHE A 352 -20.32 15.48 8.79
N ARG A 353 -19.89 15.22 10.04
CA ARG A 353 -20.80 15.16 11.20
C ARG A 353 -21.33 16.51 11.68
N LYS A 354 -20.71 17.63 11.31
CA LYS A 354 -21.13 18.97 11.78
C LYS A 354 -22.07 19.69 10.81
N ALA A 355 -22.31 19.13 9.63
CA ALA A 355 -23.08 19.75 8.56
C ALA A 355 -24.39 19.00 8.23
N ALA A 356 -24.80 18.06 9.09
CA ALA A 356 -26.03 17.28 8.95
C ALA A 356 -27.00 17.59 10.08
#